data_AF-A0A511ZID7-F1
#
_entry.id   AF-A0A511ZID7-F1
#
_cell.length_a   1.000
_cell.length_b   1.000
_cell.length_c   1.000
_cell.angle_alpha   90.00
_cell.angle_beta   90.00
_cell.angle_gamma   90.00
#
_symmetry.space_group_name_H-M   'P 1'
#
loop_
_entity.id
_entity.type
_entity.pdbx_description
1 polymer ?
#
loop_
_entity_poly.entity_id
_entity_poly.type
_entity_poly.pdbx_seq_one_letter_code
_entity_poly.pdbx_strand_id
1 'polypeptide(L)'
;MIGVNEKFKHELDCLTECHKLGVKAIKNGDWEAFARHEEGAQRSIDALRRLDQERKAIKKHAPFFKEIIYRIERSHAEFKRSRI
;
A
#
# COMPACT_ATOMS: atom_id res chain seq x y z
N MET A 1 8.81 -20.72 7.58
CA MET A 1 7.82 -19.79 8.16
C MET A 1 8.28 -18.39 7.81
N ILE A 2 7.60 -17.71 6.87
CA ILE A 2 8.00 -16.36 6.43
C ILE A 2 7.77 -15.39 7.60
N GLY A 3 8.82 -14.68 7.99
CA GLY A 3 8.79 -13.75 9.12
C GLY A 3 7.86 -12.57 8.85
N VAL A 4 7.31 -11.94 9.90
CA VAL A 4 6.41 -10.78 9.77
C VAL A 4 7.03 -9.65 8.95
N ASN A 5 8.36 -9.45 9.06
CA ASN A 5 9.08 -8.46 8.26
C ASN A 5 9.14 -8.81 6.77
N GLU A 6 9.26 -10.09 6.42
CA GLU A 6 9.26 -10.54 5.01
C GLU A 6 7.87 -10.38 4.39
N LYS A 7 6.81 -10.68 5.16
CA LYS A 7 5.42 -10.38 4.75
C LYS A 7 5.21 -8.89 4.54
N PHE A 8 5.72 -8.05 5.45
CA PHE A 8 5.61 -6.59 5.33
C PHE A 8 6.33 -6.07 4.08
N LYS A 9 7.54 -6.56 3.82
CA LYS A 9 8.31 -6.21 2.62
C LYS A 9 7.55 -6.63 1.35
N HIS A 10 7.01 -7.84 1.33
CA HIS A 10 6.23 -8.32 0.20
C HIS A 10 5.02 -7.42 -0.10
N GLU A 11 4.24 -7.06 0.91
CA GLU A 11 3.07 -6.20 0.71
C GLU A 11 3.46 -4.76 0.30
N LEU A 12 4.59 -4.24 0.78
CA LEU A 12 5.14 -2.96 0.30
C LEU A 12 5.56 -3.03 -1.17
N ASP A 13 6.21 -4.11 -1.59
CA ASP A 13 6.64 -4.30 -2.97
C ASP A 13 5.42 -4.41 -3.89
N CYS A 14 4.40 -5.18 -3.50
CA CYS A 14 3.13 -5.31 -4.22
C CYS A 14 2.40 -3.96 -4.34
N LEU A 15 2.31 -3.19 -3.26
CA LEU A 15 1.71 -1.87 -3.26
C LEU A 15 2.45 -0.89 -4.19
N THR A 16 3.78 -0.89 -4.14
CA THR A 16 4.62 -0.04 -4.98
C THR A 16 4.41 -0.36 -6.46
N GLU A 17 4.33 -1.64 -6.79
CA GLU A 17 4.10 -2.08 -8.16
C GLU A 17 2.70 -1.72 -8.66
N CYS A 18 1.67 -1.92 -7.82
CA CYS A 18 0.30 -1.47 -8.13
C CYS A 18 0.27 0.04 -8.41
N HIS A 19 0.98 0.85 -7.63
CA HIS A 19 1.03 2.29 -7.85
C HIS A 19 1.71 2.66 -9.17
N LYS A 20 2.87 2.03 -9.50
CA LYS A 20 3.56 2.24 -10.77
C LYS A 20 2.69 1.88 -11.97
N LEU A 21 2.04 0.72 -11.92
CA LEU A 21 1.15 0.26 -12.98
C LEU A 21 -0.10 1.12 -13.09
N GLY A 22 -0.66 1.57 -11.96
CA GLY A 22 -1.76 2.54 -11.91
C GLY A 22 -1.41 3.85 -12.60
N VAL A 23 -0.25 4.44 -12.31
CA VAL A 23 0.22 5.66 -12.99
C VAL A 23 0.39 5.43 -14.49
N LYS A 24 0.91 4.27 -14.91
CA LYS A 24 1.04 3.92 -16.32
C LYS A 24 -0.32 3.78 -17.01
N ALA A 25 -1.28 3.13 -16.36
CA ALA A 25 -2.64 2.98 -16.86
C ALA A 25 -3.32 4.36 -17.06
N ILE A 26 -3.11 5.29 -16.13
CA ILE A 26 -3.60 6.66 -16.23
C ILE A 26 -2.99 7.40 -17.42
N LYS A 27 -1.66 7.30 -17.60
CA LYS A 27 -0.97 7.91 -18.76
C LYS A 27 -1.48 7.37 -20.09
N ASN A 28 -1.93 6.11 -20.11
CA ASN A 28 -2.46 5.45 -21.29
C ASN A 28 -3.98 5.65 -21.47
N GLY A 29 -4.67 6.30 -20.53
CA GLY A 29 -6.14 6.43 -20.54
C GLY A 29 -6.88 5.12 -20.28
N ASP A 30 -6.22 4.10 -19.74
CA ASP A 30 -6.81 2.81 -19.40
C ASP A 30 -7.35 2.84 -17.95
N TRP A 31 -8.61 3.27 -17.83
CA TRP A 31 -9.28 3.45 -16.54
C TRP A 31 -9.64 2.13 -15.86
N GLU A 32 -9.89 1.07 -16.64
CA GLU A 32 -10.15 -0.25 -16.08
C GLU A 32 -8.89 -0.87 -15.48
N ALA A 33 -7.75 -0.77 -16.17
CA ALA A 33 -6.48 -1.20 -15.60
C ALA A 33 -6.13 -0.39 -14.36
N PHE A 34 -6.35 0.93 -14.38
CA PHE A 34 -6.18 1.76 -13.19
C PHE A 34 -7.03 1.25 -12.02
N ALA A 35 -8.32 0.99 -12.21
CA ALA A 35 -9.20 0.49 -11.15
C ALA A 35 -8.72 -0.86 -10.59
N ARG A 36 -8.26 -1.78 -11.43
CA ARG A 36 -7.68 -3.06 -10.99
C ARG A 36 -6.41 -2.86 -10.15
N HIS A 37 -5.55 -1.94 -10.54
CA HIS A 37 -4.33 -1.62 -9.79
C HIS A 37 -4.65 -0.89 -8.48
N GLU A 38 -5.68 -0.03 -8.45
CA GLU A 38 -6.15 0.61 -7.23
C GLU A 38 -6.68 -0.42 -6.23
N GLU A 39 -7.48 -1.38 -6.69
CA GLU A 39 -7.99 -2.47 -5.84
C GLU A 39 -6.83 -3.34 -5.28
N GLY A 40 -5.83 -3.63 -6.12
CA GLY A 40 -4.60 -4.32 -5.69
C GLY A 40 -3.84 -3.55 -4.62
N ALA A 41 -3.64 -2.24 -4.81
CA ALA A 41 -3.00 -1.38 -3.83
C ALA A 41 -3.78 -1.35 -2.50
N GLN A 42 -5.12 -1.29 -2.56
CA GLN A 42 -5.95 -1.28 -1.37
C GLN A 42 -5.84 -2.59 -0.58
N ARG A 43 -5.80 -3.75 -1.26
CA ARG A 43 -5.58 -5.05 -0.61
C ARG A 43 -4.25 -5.11 0.13
N SER A 44 -3.16 -4.61 -0.47
CA SER A 44 -1.85 -4.58 0.20
C SER A 44 -1.82 -3.60 1.38
N ILE A 45 -2.50 -2.45 1.29
CA ILE A 45 -2.64 -1.54 2.44
C ILE A 45 -3.36 -2.23 3.60
N ASP A 46 -4.45 -2.95 3.33
CA ASP A 46 -5.20 -3.66 4.38
C ASP A 46 -4.39 -4.82 4.97
N ALA A 47 -3.58 -5.51 4.17
CA ALA A 47 -2.64 -6.51 4.65
C ALA A 47 -1.55 -5.89 5.55
N LEU A 48 -0.95 -4.76 5.16
CA LEU A 48 0.02 -4.03 5.97
C LEU A 48 -0.57 -3.57 7.31
N ARG A 49 -1.82 -3.10 7.32
CA ARG A 49 -2.54 -2.73 8.55
C ARG A 49 -2.76 -3.92 9.47
N ARG A 50 -3.15 -5.08 8.94
CA ARG A 50 -3.30 -6.32 9.72
C ARG A 50 -1.97 -6.77 10.30
N LEU A 51 -0.90 -6.74 9.51
CA LEU A 51 0.46 -7.07 9.99
C LEU A 51 0.92 -6.10 11.09
N ASP A 52 0.61 -4.80 10.99
CA ASP A 52 0.89 -3.82 12.04
C ASP A 52 0.06 -4.09 13.32
N GLN A 53 -1.20 -4.50 13.19
CA GLN A 53 -2.05 -4.90 14.32
C GLN A 53 -1.55 -6.18 15.01
N GLU A 54 -1.22 -7.22 14.24
CA GLU A 54 -0.62 -8.46 14.73
C GLU A 54 0.70 -8.18 15.46
N ARG A 55 1.53 -7.29 14.90
CA ARG A 55 2.80 -6.89 15.54
C ARG A 55 2.58 -6.09 16.82
N LYS A 56 1.58 -5.20 16.87
CA LYS A 56 1.20 -4.47 18.10
C LYS A 56 0.74 -5.42 19.20
N ALA A 57 0.02 -6.48 18.86
CA ALA A 57 -0.40 -7.51 19.80
C ALA A 57 0.78 -8.32 20.38
N ILE A 58 1.87 -8.46 19.62
CA ILE A 58 3.05 -9.28 19.99
C ILE A 58 4.09 -8.53 20.88
N LYS A 59 3.97 -7.19 21.05
CA LYS A 59 4.67 -6.26 21.98
C LYS A 59 5.48 -5.15 21.29
N LYS A 60 5.23 -3.93 21.79
CA LYS A 60 6.00 -2.67 21.77
C LYS A 60 6.76 -2.30 20.48
N HIS A 61 6.23 -1.29 19.79
CA HIS A 61 6.91 -0.35 18.90
C HIS A 61 7.55 -0.89 17.61
N ALA A 62 6.85 -0.62 16.50
CA ALA A 62 7.53 -0.05 15.34
C ALA A 62 6.83 1.24 14.90
N PRO A 63 7.16 2.38 15.53
CA PRO A 63 6.82 3.70 15.01
C PRO A 63 7.11 3.83 13.51
N PHE A 64 8.15 3.16 13.01
CA PHE A 64 8.51 3.07 11.59
C PHE A 64 7.37 2.58 10.67
N PHE A 65 6.61 1.55 11.05
CA PHE A 65 5.54 1.03 10.18
C PHE A 65 4.32 1.95 10.16
N LYS A 66 3.99 2.56 11.31
CA LYS A 66 2.93 3.57 11.38
C LYS A 66 3.28 4.78 10.51
N GLU A 67 4.54 5.22 10.53
CA GLU A 67 5.01 6.33 9.72
C GLU A 67 5.02 6.00 8.21
N ILE A 68 5.42 4.79 7.83
CA ILE A 68 5.37 4.34 6.43
C ILE A 68 3.93 4.25 5.93
N ILE A 69 3.03 3.61 6.68
CA ILE A 69 1.62 3.50 6.31
C ILE A 69 1.00 4.90 6.18
N TYR A 70 1.28 5.80 7.11
CA TYR A 70 0.79 7.18 7.05
C TYR A 70 1.29 7.93 5.81
N ARG A 71 2.57 7.78 5.44
CA ARG A 71 3.13 8.40 4.23
C ARG A 71 2.49 7.84 2.95
N ILE A 72 2.22 6.53 2.91
CA ILE A 72 1.51 5.86 1.81
C ILE A 72 0.09 6.40 1.69
N GLU A 73 -0.66 6.44 2.80
CA GLU A 73 -2.05 6.91 2.82
C GLU A 73 -2.16 8.36 2.33
N ARG A 74 -1.22 9.21 2.77
CA ARG A 74 -1.16 10.60 2.33
C ARG A 74 -0.87 10.72 0.83
N SER A 75 0.14 10.00 0.33
CA SER A 75 0.48 10.01 -1.10
C SER A 75 -0.68 9.50 -1.96
N HIS A 76 -1.37 8.44 -1.52
CA HIS A 76 -2.54 7.91 -2.19
C HIS A 76 -3.72 8.91 -2.19
N ALA A 77 -3.95 9.60 -1.07
CA ALA A 77 -4.99 10.62 -0.97
C ALA A 77 -4.69 11.86 -1.83
N GLU A 78 -3.43 12.31 -1.88
CA GLU A 78 -2.98 13.41 -2.75
C GLU A 78 -3.16 13.03 -4.22
N PHE A 79 -2.80 11.80 -4.60
CA PHE A 79 -3.03 11.28 -5.95
C PHE A 79 -4.52 11.31 -6.35
N LYS A 80 -5.42 10.95 -5.43
CA LYS A 80 -6.88 11.02 -5.66
C LYS A 80 -7.38 12.45 -5.81
N ARG A 81 -6.79 13.41 -5.08
CA ARG A 81 -7.20 14.84 -5.09
C ARG A 81 -6.71 15.61 -6.31
N SER A 82 -5.55 15.26 -6.87
CA SER A 82 -5.01 15.89 -8.09
C SER A 82 -5.77 15.53 -9.38
N ARG A 83 -6.95 14.90 -9.25
CA ARG A 83 -7.84 14.49 -10.33
C ARG A 83 -9.11 15.36 -10.44
N ILE A 84 -9.04 16.59 -9.93
CA ILE A 84 -10.00 17.68 -10.23
C ILE A 84 -9.27 18.71 -11.09
#